data_AF-A0A5E4HDQ0-F1
#
_entry.id   AF-A0A5E4HDQ0-F1
#
_cell.length_a   1.000
_cell.length_b   1.000
_cell.length_c   1.000
_cell.angle_alpha   90.00
_cell.angle_beta   90.00
_cell.angle_gamma   90.00
#
_symmetry.space_group_name_H-M   'P 1'
#
loop_
_entity.id
_entity.type
_entity.pdbx_description
1 polymer ?
#
loop_
_entity_poly.entity_id
_entity_poly.type
_entity_poly.pdbx_seq_one_letter_code
_entity_poly.pdbx_strand_id
1 'polypeptide(L)' 'MKLKPTQRGFQRSEFIDRYGQFCSLQESSLATEGCIWLGVDTNVEGKEILGRMHLTQKMVKDLLPHLKKFARTGHL' A
#
# COMPACT_ATOMS: atom_id res chain seq x y z
N MET A 1 1.71 11.37 2.21
CA MET A 1 0.53 10.96 1.41
C MET A 1 -0.72 11.44 2.13
N LYS A 2 -1.75 11.91 1.43
CA LYS A 2 -3.03 12.32 2.03
C LYS A 2 -4.05 11.18 1.91
N LEU A 3 -4.73 10.84 3.01
CA LEU A 3 -5.83 9.88 3.01
C LEU A 3 -7.12 10.55 2.55
N LYS A 4 -7.90 9.83 1.74
CA LYS A 4 -9.24 10.21 1.29
C LYS A 4 -10.15 8.98 1.38
N PRO A 5 -11.42 9.12 1.80
CA PRO A 5 -12.35 8.01 1.77
C PRO A 5 -12.68 7.62 0.33
N THR A 6 -12.77 6.32 0.07
CA THR A 6 -13.38 5.76 -1.14
C THR A 6 -14.90 5.98 -1.13
N GLN A 7 -15.57 5.67 -2.24
CA GLN A 7 -17.05 5.69 -2.29
C GLN A 7 -17.71 4.79 -1.22
N ARG A 8 -16.98 3.77 -0.74
CA ARG A 8 -17.44 2.84 0.30
C ARG A 8 -16.98 3.24 1.72
N GLY A 9 -16.38 4.42 1.89
CA GLY A 9 -15.94 4.95 3.18
C GLY A 9 -14.55 4.50 3.66
N PHE A 10 -13.94 3.49 3.04
CA PHE A 10 -12.59 3.01 3.36
C PHE A 10 -11.52 4.03 3.00
N GLN A 11 -10.51 4.23 3.84
CA GLN A 11 -9.42 5.18 3.56
C GLN A 11 -8.52 4.67 2.43
N ARG A 12 -8.18 5.57 1.51
CA ARG A 12 -7.24 5.35 0.41
C ARG A 12 -6.25 6.50 0.32
N SER A 13 -5.02 6.21 -0.05
CA SER A 13 -4.03 7.20 -0.45
C SER A 13 -3.23 6.70 -1.63
N GLU A 14 -2.78 7.62 -2.47
CA GLU A 14 -2.12 7.34 -3.74
C GLU A 14 -0.74 8.00 -3.76
N PHE A 15 0.20 7.37 -4.47
CA PHE A 15 1.56 7.84 -4.62
C PHE A 15 2.19 7.27 -5.89
N ILE A 16 3.28 7.91 -6.34
CA ILE A 16 4.08 7.44 -7.47
C ILE A 16 5.38 6.88 -6.89
N ASP A 17 5.77 5.67 -7.32
CA ASP A 17 7.02 5.06 -6.89
C ASP A 17 8.24 5.64 -7.64
N ARG A 18 9.44 5.13 -7.34
CA ARG A 18 10.69 5.58 -7.98
C ARG A 18 10.70 5.35 -9.50
N TYR A 19 9.95 4.38 -9.99
CA TYR A 19 9.90 3.99 -11.40
C TYR A 19 8.73 4.62 -12.15
N GLY A 20 7.97 5.52 -11.52
CA GLY A 20 6.83 6.18 -12.15
C GLY A 20 5.55 5.34 -12.15
N GLN A 21 5.50 4.23 -11.42
CA GLN A 21 4.28 3.41 -11.28
C GLN A 21 3.30 4.12 -10.35
N PHE A 22 2.00 4.03 -10.67
CA PHE A 22 0.95 4.55 -9.80
C PHE A 22 0.57 3.49 -8.76
N CYS A 23 0.75 3.85 -7.49
CA CYS A 23 0.56 2.96 -6.36
C CYS A 23 -0.50 3.49 -5.40
N SER A 24 -1.09 2.59 -4.61
CA SER A 24 -1.99 2.96 -3.53
C SER A 24 -1.72 2.19 -2.24
N LEU A 25 -2.13 2.83 -1.15
CA LEU A 25 -2.37 2.23 0.15
C LEU A 25 -3.85 2.43 0.47
N GLN A 26 -4.57 1.33 0.72
CA GLN A 26 -6.01 1.35 0.94
C GLN A 26 -6.44 0.38 2.05
N GLU A 27 -7.37 0.80 2.91
CA GLU A 27 -8.06 -0.13 3.81
C GLU A 27 -8.84 -1.18 3.01
N SER A 28 -8.70 -2.44 3.42
CA SER A 28 -9.46 -3.53 2.84
C SER A 28 -10.87 -3.56 3.42
N SER A 29 -11.84 -3.94 2.59
CA SER A 29 -13.20 -4.21 3.04
C SER A 29 -13.38 -5.62 3.60
N LEU A 30 -12.30 -6.33 3.94
CA LEU A 30 -12.37 -7.63 4.59
C LEU A 30 -12.99 -7.46 5.99
N ALA A 31 -14.09 -8.16 6.24
CA ALA A 31 -14.87 -7.98 7.48
C ALA A 31 -14.27 -8.72 8.69
N THR A 32 -13.49 -9.78 8.45
CA THR A 32 -13.05 -10.71 9.49
C THR A 32 -11.84 -10.22 10.29
N GLU A 33 -10.97 -9.44 9.66
CA GLU A 33 -9.79 -8.86 10.30
C GLU A 33 -9.29 -7.61 9.58
N GLY A 34 -8.49 -6.81 10.28
CA GLY A 34 -7.90 -5.60 9.71
C GLY A 34 -6.84 -5.93 8.65
N CYS A 35 -7.13 -5.56 7.40
CA CYS A 35 -6.21 -5.71 6.29
C CYS A 35 -6.08 -4.43 5.47
N ILE A 36 -4.97 -4.29 4.75
CA ILE A 36 -4.73 -3.23 3.78
C ILE A 36 -4.33 -3.81 2.43
N TRP A 37 -4.64 -3.06 1.37
CA TRP A 37 -4.03 -3.22 0.06
C TRP A 37 -2.85 -2.26 -0.06
N LEU A 38 -1.70 -2.74 -0.53
CA LEU A 38 -0.52 -1.92 -0.79
C LEU A 38 0.21 -2.42 -2.04
N GLY A 39 0.44 -1.52 -3.01
CA GLY A 39 1.27 -1.81 -4.18
C GLY A 39 0.83 -1.03 -5.42
N VAL A 40 1.23 -1.54 -6.59
CA VAL A 40 0.97 -0.90 -7.89
C VAL A 40 -0.46 -1.17 -8.34
N ASP A 41 -1.20 -0.12 -8.67
CA ASP A 41 -2.48 -0.20 -9.38
C ASP A 41 -2.26 -0.16 -10.90
N THR A 42 -1.42 0.77 -11.37
CA THR A 42 -1.22 1.04 -12.81
C THR A 42 0.27 1.18 -13.13
N ASN A 43 0.70 0.53 -14.21
CA ASN A 43 2.08 0.63 -14.67
C ASN A 43 2.37 1.95 -15.42
N VAL A 44 3.65 2.18 -15.76
CA VAL A 44 4.08 3.38 -16.51
C VAL A 44 3.46 3.52 -17.90
N GLU A 45 2.94 2.43 -18.46
CA GLU A 45 2.22 2.43 -19.75
C GLU A 45 0.74 2.79 -19.58
N GLY A 46 0.29 3.06 -18.35
CA GLY A 46 -1.11 3.34 -18.05
C GLY A 46 -1.99 2.09 -17.94
N LYS A 47 -1.41 0.90 -17.90
CA LYS A 47 -2.15 -0.36 -17.79
C LYS A 47 -2.39 -0.75 -16.34
N GLU A 48 -3.64 -1.06 -15.98
CA GLU A 48 -3.96 -1.66 -14.67
C GLU A 48 -3.31 -3.03 -14.51
N ILE A 49 -2.73 -3.28 -13.33
CA ILE A 49 -2.09 -4.55 -13.02
C ILE A 49 -2.52 -5.07 -11.64
N LEU A 50 -2.42 -6.39 -11.45
CA LEU A 50 -2.68 -7.05 -10.17
C LEU A 50 -1.41 -7.03 -9.29
N GLY A 51 -0.85 -5.84 -9.07
CA GLY A 51 0.43 -5.63 -8.38
C GLY A 51 0.32 -5.37 -6.88
N ARG A 52 -0.89 -5.34 -6.31
CA ARG A 52 -1.11 -5.02 -4.90
C ARG A 52 -1.12 -6.25 -4.01
N MET A 53 -0.43 -6.14 -2.89
CA MET A 53 -0.47 -7.11 -1.81
C MET A 53 -1.66 -6.84 -0.89
N HIS A 54 -2.30 -7.91 -0.40
CA HIS A 54 -3.30 -7.84 0.67
C HIS A 54 -2.61 -8.24 1.98
N LEU A 55 -2.37 -7.27 2.86
CA LEU A 55 -1.56 -7.46 4.06
C LEU A 55 -2.43 -7.41 5.30
N THR A 56 -2.34 -8.44 6.14
CA THR A 56 -2.93 -8.44 7.48
C THR A 56 -2.12 -7.56 8.43
N GLN A 57 -2.69 -7.19 9.57
CA GLN A 57 -1.93 -6.50 10.63
C GLN A 57 -0.68 -7.28 11.07
N LYS A 58 -0.73 -8.62 11.10
CA LYS A 58 0.44 -9.43 11.47
C LYS A 58 1.57 -9.25 10.44
N MET A 59 1.27 -9.37 9.15
CA MET A 59 2.26 -9.18 8.08
C MET A 59 2.86 -7.77 8.13
N VAL A 60 2.04 -6.74 8.36
CA VAL A 60 2.52 -5.36 8.53
C VAL A 60 3.46 -5.25 9.73
N LYS A 61 3.12 -5.86 10.88
CA LYS A 61 3.98 -5.87 12.08
C LYS A 61 5.32 -6.57 11.81
N ASP A 62 5.34 -7.64 11.03
CA ASP A 62 6.56 -8.36 10.67
C ASP A 62 7.46 -7.52 9.72
N LEU A 63 6.86 -6.74 8.81
CA LEU A 63 7.60 -5.85 7.89
C LEU A 63 8.11 -4.56 8.56
N LEU A 64 7.37 -4.03 9.53
CA LEU A 64 7.57 -2.69 10.08
C LEU A 64 8.98 -2.43 10.66
N PRO A 65 9.63 -3.37 11.37
CA PRO A 65 11.01 -3.16 11.86
C PRO A 65 11.99 -2.90 10.71
N HIS A 66 11.88 -3.66 9.62
CA HIS A 66 12.74 -3.54 8.45
C HIS A 66 12.48 -2.22 7.72
N LEU A 67 11.21 -1.86 7.52
CA LEU A 67 10.83 -0.60 6.86
C LEU A 67 11.29 0.61 7.68
N LYS A 68 11.16 0.58 9.01
CA LYS A 68 11.65 1.65 9.89
C LYS A 68 13.17 1.77 9.85
N LYS A 69 13.90 0.65 9.85
CA LYS A 69 15.36 0.65 9.74
C LYS A 69 15.81 1.23 8.40
N PHE A 70 15.18 0.81 7.30
CA PHE A 70 15.46 1.35 5.97
C PHE A 70 15.18 2.85 5.89
N ALA A 71 14.02 3.30 6.38
CA ALA A 71 13.67 4.72 6.38
C ALA A 71 14.69 5.60 7.14
N ARG A 72 15.33 5.06 8.18
CA ARG A 72 16.34 5.76 8.97
C ARG A 72 17.74 5.71 8.36
N THR A 73 18.11 4.59 7.73
CA THR A 73 19.51 4.28 7.41
C THR A 73 19.82 4.07 5.94
N GLY A 74 18.82 3.87 5.09
CA GLY A 74 18.99 3.44 3.70
C GLY A 74 19.32 1.95 3.52
N HIS A 75 19.37 1.17 4.60
CA HIS A 75 19.71 -0.27 4.59
C HIS A 75 18.67 -1.10 5.35
N LEU A 76 18.42 -2.34 4.90
CA LEU A 76 17.54 -3.33 5.56
C LEU A 76 18.20 -3.93 6.81
#